data_AF-A0A6H1ZMF8-F1
#
_entry.id   AF-A0A6H1ZMF8-F1
#
_cell.length_a   1.000
_cell.length_b   1.000
_cell.length_c   1.000
_cell.angle_alpha   90.00
_cell.angle_beta   90.00
_cell.angle_gamma   90.00
#
_symmetry.space_group_name_H-M   'P 1'
#
loop_
_entity.id
_entity.type
_entity.pdbx_description
1 polymer ?
#
loop_
_entity_poly.entity_id
_entity_poly.type
_entity_poly.pdbx_seq_one_letter_code
_entity_poly.pdbx_strand_id
1 'polypeptide(L)'
;MEKRTVKHKDARGLVEYTIYTQREADELGIAYKYWKDCIEGEYGITDDKFIGLCIRIWVNKYKGEKIVFTAKTFPMGTGVVFTTGKIHRLEYLNRARPDIYYFGNKGTPDYRMGLTAKESVMFAKIYALTMDTFWSYKFVRPWVNDKRAKFWGKVFMETKPGREIVAKEVTQMLDDMGYTDENVMNLLMEGLQMARTKKDCGNFNRAVETLIKLRGLEKKPISEKHVLTLNADLSKLIASENQKLQEVTVAEEVIDGDEVCNGSPEST
;
A
#
# COMPACT_ATOMS: atom_id res chain seq x y z
N MET A 1 15.65 26.79 9.32
CA MET A 1 14.43 26.09 9.78
C MET A 1 14.00 25.14 8.68
N GLU A 2 13.75 23.89 9.00
CA GLU A 2 13.29 22.90 8.02
C GLU A 2 11.79 23.10 7.79
N LYS A 3 11.40 23.52 6.59
CA LYS A 3 10.01 23.85 6.27
C LYS A 3 9.19 22.55 6.19
N ARG A 4 8.28 22.34 7.14
CA ARG A 4 7.35 21.19 7.13
C ARG A 4 6.04 21.59 6.47
N THR A 5 5.74 21.01 5.31
CA THR A 5 4.48 21.25 4.61
C THR A 5 3.69 19.97 4.38
N VAL A 6 2.36 20.09 4.40
CA VAL A 6 1.44 18.99 4.09
C VAL A 6 0.47 19.45 3.02
N LYS A 7 0.38 18.67 1.94
CA LYS A 7 -0.61 18.88 0.88
C LYS A 7 -1.93 18.26 1.29
N HIS A 8 -2.99 19.05 1.35
CA HIS A 8 -4.33 18.61 1.71
C HIS A 8 -5.35 19.13 0.69
N LYS A 9 -6.30 18.27 0.30
CA LYS A 9 -7.39 18.65 -0.62
C LYS A 9 -8.54 19.28 0.18
N ASP A 10 -8.79 20.56 -0.03
CA ASP A 10 -9.93 21.27 0.53
C ASP A 10 -11.01 21.53 -0.55
N ALA A 11 -12.02 22.34 -0.21
CA ALA A 11 -13.10 22.68 -1.13
C ALA A 11 -12.64 23.50 -2.36
N ARG A 12 -11.46 24.13 -2.30
CA ARG A 12 -10.88 24.99 -3.34
C ARG A 12 -9.82 24.28 -4.18
N GLY A 13 -9.32 23.14 -3.73
CA GLY A 13 -8.38 22.32 -4.48
C GLY A 13 -7.29 21.70 -3.60
N LEU A 14 -6.16 21.37 -4.21
CA LEU A 14 -4.98 20.92 -3.47
C LEU A 14 -4.24 22.14 -2.92
N VAL A 15 -4.21 22.28 -1.59
CA VAL A 15 -3.55 23.39 -0.90
C VAL A 15 -2.41 22.85 -0.04
N GLU A 16 -1.30 23.58 0.00
CA GLU A 16 -0.13 23.27 0.80
C GLU A 16 -0.17 24.07 2.11
N TYR A 17 -0.16 23.36 3.23
CA TYR A 17 -0.25 23.94 4.56
C TYR A 17 1.06 23.78 5.31
N THR A 18 1.52 24.85 5.95
CA THR A 18 2.71 24.83 6.81
C THR A 18 2.35 24.28 8.19
N ILE A 19 3.20 23.40 8.72
CA ILE A 19 3.11 22.87 10.07
C ILE A 19 4.27 23.42 10.90
N TYR A 20 3.95 23.91 12.10
CA TYR A 20 4.92 24.46 13.04
C TYR A 20 5.08 23.53 14.24
N THR A 21 6.25 23.48 14.84
CA THR A 21 6.41 23.03 16.22
C THR A 21 5.92 24.12 17.17
N GLN A 22 5.61 23.75 18.42
CA GLN A 22 5.26 24.72 19.45
C GLN A 22 6.29 25.85 19.54
N ARG A 23 7.60 25.51 19.58
CA ARG A 23 8.68 26.50 19.64
C ARG A 23 8.69 27.45 18.45
N GLU A 24 8.54 26.93 17.22
CA GLU A 24 8.50 27.77 16.01
C GLU A 24 7.29 28.71 16.02
N ALA A 25 6.13 28.26 16.52
CA ALA A 25 4.95 29.11 16.63
C ALA A 25 5.12 30.19 17.70
N ASP A 26 5.73 29.86 18.84
CA ASP A 26 6.04 30.82 19.91
C ASP A 26 7.04 31.89 19.42
N GLU A 27 8.08 31.49 18.68
CA GLU A 27 9.06 32.40 18.05
C GLU A 27 8.42 33.31 17.00
N LEU A 28 7.44 32.81 16.24
CA LEU A 28 6.72 33.55 15.19
C LEU A 28 5.51 34.34 15.72
N GLY A 29 5.20 34.25 17.02
CA GLY A 29 4.03 34.90 17.61
C GLY A 29 2.68 34.38 17.07
N ILE A 30 2.63 33.13 16.61
CA ILE A 30 1.40 32.52 16.08
C ILE A 30 0.50 32.16 17.25
N ALA A 31 -0.68 32.78 17.34
CA ALA A 31 -1.67 32.40 18.34
C ALA A 31 -2.27 31.03 18.02
N TYR A 32 -2.22 30.09 18.97
CA TYR A 32 -2.81 28.76 18.85
C TYR A 32 -3.62 28.40 20.09
N LYS A 33 -4.59 27.51 19.90
CA LYS A 33 -5.36 26.88 20.98
C LYS A 33 -5.12 25.37 20.97
N TYR A 34 -5.54 24.68 22.03
CA TYR A 34 -5.60 23.23 21.96
C TYR A 34 -6.58 22.81 20.85
N TRP A 35 -6.21 21.80 20.05
CA TRP A 35 -6.95 21.46 18.82
C TRP A 35 -8.45 21.20 19.06
N LYS A 36 -8.83 20.76 20.25
CA LYS A 36 -10.22 20.53 20.66
C LYS A 36 -11.04 21.80 20.76
N ASP A 37 -10.41 22.94 20.99
CA ASP A 37 -11.06 24.23 21.22
C ASP A 37 -10.98 25.15 20.00
N CYS A 38 -10.25 24.76 18.95
CA CYS A 38 -10.13 25.52 17.71
C CYS A 38 -11.42 25.57 16.91
N ILE A 39 -11.73 26.72 16.32
CA ILE A 39 -12.73 26.82 15.25
C ILE A 39 -12.06 26.75 13.87
N GLU A 40 -12.87 26.64 12.80
CA GLU A 40 -12.34 26.68 11.43
C GLU A 40 -11.54 27.98 11.19
N GLY A 41 -10.36 27.86 10.60
CA GLY A 41 -9.43 28.97 10.36
C GLY A 41 -8.50 29.30 11.53
N GLU A 42 -8.66 28.70 12.71
CA GLU A 42 -7.72 28.90 13.83
C GLU A 42 -6.57 27.88 13.81
N TYR A 43 -5.43 28.26 14.37
CA TYR A 43 -4.32 27.33 14.60
C TYR A 43 -4.56 26.49 15.85
N GLY A 44 -4.35 25.18 15.72
CA GLY A 44 -4.50 24.21 16.79
C GLY A 44 -3.23 23.44 17.07
N ILE A 45 -2.87 23.32 18.35
CA ILE A 45 -1.80 22.46 18.82
C ILE A 45 -2.30 21.03 19.06
N THR A 46 -1.60 20.07 18.47
CA THR A 46 -1.81 18.63 18.60
C THR A 46 -1.30 18.09 19.94
N ASP A 47 -1.66 16.84 20.24
CA ASP A 47 -1.22 16.17 21.47
C ASP A 47 0.30 15.97 21.52
N ASP A 48 0.97 15.95 20.37
CA ASP A 48 2.42 15.84 20.21
C ASP A 48 3.12 17.17 19.88
N LYS A 49 2.49 18.31 20.19
CA LYS A 49 3.09 19.66 20.17
C LYS A 49 3.42 20.21 18.77
N PHE A 50 2.65 19.83 17.77
CA PHE A 50 2.67 20.43 16.43
C PHE A 50 1.43 21.30 16.22
N ILE A 51 1.57 22.34 15.41
CA ILE A 51 0.56 23.36 15.20
C ILE A 51 0.24 23.43 13.71
N GLY A 52 -1.04 23.49 13.40
CA GLY A 52 -1.49 23.85 12.06
C GLY A 52 -2.94 24.30 12.03
N LEU A 53 -3.36 24.69 10.83
CA LEU A 53 -4.65 25.34 10.62
C LEU A 53 -5.80 24.34 10.74
N CYS A 54 -6.86 24.69 11.47
CA CYS A 54 -8.10 23.94 11.43
C CYS A 54 -8.81 24.22 10.10
N ILE A 55 -8.80 23.24 9.19
CA ILE A 55 -9.33 23.38 7.83
C ILE A 55 -10.85 23.30 7.84
N ARG A 56 -11.40 22.35 8.61
CA ARG A 56 -12.83 22.05 8.60
C ARG A 56 -13.28 21.43 9.91
N ILE A 57 -14.49 21.76 10.33
CA ILE A 57 -15.22 21.13 11.42
C ILE A 57 -16.46 20.45 10.85
N TRP A 58 -16.64 19.19 11.20
CA TRP A 58 -17.82 18.43 10.85
C TRP A 58 -18.51 17.94 12.11
N VAL A 59 -19.79 18.26 12.23
CA VAL A 59 -20.64 17.86 13.35
C VAL A 59 -21.62 16.80 12.86
N ASN A 60 -21.54 15.60 13.42
CA ASN A 60 -22.50 14.54 13.14
C ASN A 60 -23.63 14.59 14.18
N LYS A 61 -24.88 14.63 13.70
CA LYS A 61 -26.10 14.54 14.51
C LYS A 61 -26.85 13.27 14.16
N TYR A 62 -27.31 12.52 15.16
CA TYR A 62 -28.23 11.38 14.96
C TYR A 62 -29.68 11.86 15.04
N LYS A 63 -30.61 11.10 14.42
CA LYS A 63 -32.05 11.40 14.36
C LYS A 63 -32.56 11.89 15.73
N GLY A 64 -32.91 13.19 15.83
CA GLY A 64 -33.36 13.83 17.09
C GLY A 64 -32.36 14.79 17.75
N GLU A 65 -31.56 15.52 16.97
CA GLU A 65 -30.73 16.68 17.37
C GLU A 65 -29.52 16.46 18.29
N LYS A 66 -29.36 15.28 18.90
CA LYS A 66 -28.16 14.99 19.71
C LYS A 66 -26.92 14.90 18.81
N ILE A 67 -25.93 15.76 19.10
CA ILE A 67 -24.59 15.64 18.52
C ILE A 67 -24.01 14.29 18.95
N VAL A 68 -23.48 13.52 18.00
CA VAL A 68 -22.82 12.23 18.27
C VAL A 68 -21.32 12.47 18.41
N PHE A 69 -20.77 13.28 17.51
CA PHE A 69 -19.38 13.68 17.58
C PHE A 69 -19.11 14.94 16.74
N THR A 70 -18.01 15.60 17.09
CA THR A 70 -17.42 16.70 16.33
C THR A 70 -16.06 16.24 15.84
N ALA A 71 -15.88 16.19 14.52
CA ALA A 71 -14.62 15.93 13.86
C ALA A 71 -13.98 17.25 13.41
N LYS A 72 -12.70 17.46 13.72
CA LYS A 72 -11.93 18.64 13.32
C LYS A 72 -10.76 18.20 12.47
N THR A 73 -10.71 18.69 11.23
CA THR A 73 -9.69 18.34 10.24
C THR A 73 -8.62 19.41 10.18
N PHE A 74 -7.38 18.98 10.36
CA PHE A 74 -6.16 19.76 10.21
C PHE A 74 -5.33 19.19 9.05
N PRO A 75 -4.25 19.83 8.58
CA PRO A 75 -3.39 19.25 7.56
C PRO A 75 -2.71 17.96 8.02
N MET A 76 -2.32 17.90 9.30
CA MET A 76 -1.86 16.67 9.96
C MET A 76 -3.01 15.65 10.16
N GLY A 77 -4.25 16.09 9.99
CA GLY A 77 -5.44 15.30 9.75
C GLY A 77 -6.51 15.42 10.83
N THR A 78 -7.39 14.42 10.98
CA THR A 78 -8.65 14.62 11.72
C THR A 78 -8.61 14.09 13.15
N GLY A 79 -8.96 14.95 14.11
CA GLY A 79 -9.28 14.61 15.49
C GLY A 79 -10.80 14.52 15.69
N VAL A 80 -11.26 13.61 16.56
CA VAL A 80 -12.70 13.38 16.79
C VAL A 80 -13.00 13.42 18.29
N VAL A 81 -14.00 14.22 18.64
CA VAL A 81 -14.54 14.34 20.00
C VAL A 81 -15.95 13.77 20.01
N PHE A 82 -16.15 12.65 20.72
CA PHE A 82 -17.49 12.06 20.89
C PHE A 82 -18.22 12.71 22.06
N THR A 83 -19.55 12.74 21.99
CA THR A 83 -20.38 13.22 23.11
C THR A 83 -20.34 12.33 24.35
N THR A 84 -19.85 11.09 24.21
CA THR A 84 -19.55 10.18 25.33
C THR A 84 -18.28 10.56 26.10
N GLY A 85 -17.58 11.63 25.71
CA GLY A 85 -16.30 12.03 26.29
C GLY A 85 -15.12 11.16 25.84
N LYS A 86 -15.34 10.16 24.96
CA LYS A 86 -14.25 9.44 24.30
C LYS A 86 -13.57 10.33 23.27
N ILE A 87 -12.24 10.31 23.26
CA ILE A 87 -11.42 11.24 22.47
C ILE A 87 -10.41 10.45 21.66
N HIS A 88 -10.32 10.75 20.37
CA HIS A 88 -9.16 10.34 19.57
C HIS A 88 -8.07 11.40 19.66
N ARG A 89 -6.83 10.96 19.92
CA ARG A 89 -5.67 11.84 19.88
C ARG A 89 -5.41 12.32 18.45
N LEU A 90 -4.96 13.56 18.35
CA LEU A 90 -4.45 14.13 17.11
C LEU A 90 -2.94 14.29 17.29
N GLU A 91 -2.16 13.53 16.53
CA GLU A 91 -0.70 13.50 16.62
C GLU A 91 -0.11 13.61 15.19
N TYR A 92 0.81 14.53 14.98
CA TYR A 92 1.50 14.78 13.70
C TYR A 92 2.60 13.75 13.43
N LEU A 93 3.49 13.49 14.39
CA LEU A 93 4.63 12.57 14.25
C LEU A 93 4.20 11.16 13.90
N ASN A 94 3.11 10.68 14.50
CA ASN A 94 2.53 9.39 14.17
C ASN A 94 1.99 9.30 12.74
N ARG A 95 1.80 10.42 12.05
CA ARG A 95 1.32 10.48 10.66
C ARG A 95 2.38 10.95 9.66
N ALA A 96 3.41 11.66 10.13
CA ALA A 96 4.58 12.05 9.36
C ALA A 96 5.57 10.88 9.17
N ARG A 97 5.42 9.84 9.98
CA ARG A 97 6.12 8.56 9.84
C ARG A 97 5.73 7.87 8.50
N PRO A 98 6.68 7.64 7.58
CA PRO A 98 6.40 6.99 6.29
C PRO A 98 5.96 5.53 6.45
N ASP A 99 6.21 4.93 7.60
CA ASP A 99 5.81 3.58 8.01
C ASP A 99 4.39 3.51 8.59
N ILE A 100 3.75 4.64 8.93
CA ILE A 100 2.44 4.66 9.59
C ILE A 100 1.41 5.45 8.76
N TYR A 101 0.68 4.75 7.89
CA TYR A 101 -0.43 5.31 7.12
C TYR A 101 -1.70 5.43 7.99
N TYR A 102 -2.12 6.65 8.35
CA TYR A 102 -3.46 6.86 8.96
C TYR A 102 -4.29 7.96 8.30
N PHE A 103 -5.27 7.49 7.52
CA PHE A 103 -6.66 7.88 7.68
C PHE A 103 -7.48 6.58 7.66
N GLY A 104 -7.89 6.14 8.85
CA GLY A 104 -8.60 4.89 9.14
C GLY A 104 -7.74 3.63 9.07
N ASN A 105 -7.06 3.26 10.17
CA ASN A 105 -6.43 1.94 10.37
C ASN A 105 -5.73 1.33 9.14
N LYS A 106 -4.96 2.08 8.35
CA LYS A 106 -4.18 1.50 7.25
C LYS A 106 -2.85 0.97 7.80
N GLY A 107 -2.90 -0.04 8.68
CA GLY A 107 -1.69 -0.55 9.33
C GLY A 107 -1.70 -2.02 9.71
N THR A 108 -2.85 -2.61 10.07
CA THR A 108 -2.98 -4.06 10.07
C THR A 108 -3.51 -4.51 8.72
N PRO A 109 -3.01 -5.63 8.16
CA PRO A 109 -3.61 -6.25 6.99
C PRO A 109 -5.14 -6.30 7.02
N ASP A 110 -5.68 -6.55 8.21
CA ASP A 110 -7.11 -6.71 8.50
C ASP A 110 -7.95 -5.52 8.03
N TYR A 111 -7.52 -4.28 8.25
CA TYR A 111 -8.39 -3.14 7.98
C TYR A 111 -8.51 -2.80 6.48
N ARG A 112 -7.51 -3.14 5.66
CA ARG A 112 -7.63 -3.01 4.19
C ARG A 112 -8.61 -4.04 3.62
N MET A 113 -8.87 -5.12 4.36
CA MET A 113 -9.74 -6.22 3.98
C MET A 113 -11.18 -6.03 4.45
N GLY A 114 -11.46 -4.95 5.19
CA GLY A 114 -12.78 -4.68 5.74
C GLY A 114 -13.20 -5.63 6.86
N LEU A 115 -12.38 -6.61 7.26
CA LEU A 115 -12.65 -7.58 8.33
C LEU A 115 -11.70 -7.33 9.52
N THR A 116 -12.11 -7.64 10.73
CA THR A 116 -11.22 -7.72 11.91
C THR A 116 -10.39 -9.00 11.88
N ALA A 117 -9.30 -9.10 12.65
CA ALA A 117 -8.49 -10.32 12.76
C ALA A 117 -9.32 -11.59 12.98
N LYS A 118 -10.27 -11.54 13.93
CA LYS A 118 -11.16 -12.67 14.25
C LYS A 118 -12.07 -13.03 13.08
N GLU A 119 -12.62 -12.02 12.41
CA GLU A 119 -13.45 -12.19 11.22
C GLU A 119 -12.66 -12.75 10.04
N SER A 120 -11.39 -12.36 9.87
CA SER A 120 -10.50 -12.88 8.82
C SER A 120 -10.17 -14.36 9.02
N VAL A 121 -9.91 -14.79 10.26
CA VAL A 121 -9.73 -16.21 10.59
C VAL A 121 -11.02 -17.00 10.35
N MET A 122 -12.17 -16.46 10.77
CA MET A 122 -13.46 -17.11 10.53
C MET A 122 -13.78 -17.23 9.03
N PHE A 123 -13.53 -16.16 8.26
CA PHE A 123 -13.63 -16.18 6.81
C PHE A 123 -12.76 -17.30 6.22
N ALA A 124 -11.49 -17.38 6.63
CA ALA A 124 -10.55 -18.36 6.12
C ALA A 124 -10.99 -19.80 6.41
N LYS A 125 -11.53 -20.06 7.61
CA LYS A 125 -12.07 -21.38 7.96
C LYS A 125 -13.26 -21.77 7.09
N ILE A 126 -14.21 -20.87 6.89
CA ILE A 126 -15.39 -21.15 6.06
C ILE A 126 -14.98 -21.30 4.61
N TYR A 127 -14.02 -20.50 4.16
CA TYR A 127 -13.49 -20.59 2.80
C TYR A 127 -12.79 -21.92 2.57
N ALA A 128 -11.98 -22.41 3.51
CA ALA A 128 -11.35 -23.72 3.40
C ALA A 128 -12.37 -24.86 3.25
N LEU A 129 -13.54 -24.74 3.87
CA LEU A 129 -14.62 -25.74 3.77
C LEU A 129 -15.48 -25.60 2.50
N THR A 130 -15.74 -24.37 2.07
CA THR A 130 -16.74 -24.08 1.02
C THR A 130 -16.13 -23.73 -0.33
N MET A 131 -14.87 -23.29 -0.34
CA MET A 131 -14.17 -22.67 -1.48
C MET A 131 -14.93 -21.47 -2.08
N ASP A 132 -15.88 -20.88 -1.34
CA ASP A 132 -16.74 -19.80 -1.80
C ASP A 132 -16.48 -18.52 -1.01
N THR A 133 -15.88 -17.53 -1.68
CA THR A 133 -15.57 -16.22 -1.08
C THR A 133 -16.81 -15.40 -0.72
N PHE A 134 -17.90 -15.54 -1.47
CA PHE A 134 -19.15 -14.84 -1.19
C PHE A 134 -19.80 -15.40 0.07
N TRP A 135 -19.97 -16.72 0.15
CA TRP A 135 -20.57 -17.36 1.34
C TRP A 135 -19.71 -17.16 2.58
N SER A 136 -18.39 -17.26 2.44
CA SER A 136 -17.46 -16.99 3.54
C SER A 136 -17.60 -15.57 4.08
N TYR A 137 -17.68 -14.56 3.20
CA TYR A 137 -17.89 -13.18 3.64
C TYR A 137 -19.28 -12.96 4.23
N LYS A 138 -20.31 -13.53 3.60
CA LYS A 138 -21.71 -13.39 4.01
C LYS A 138 -21.94 -14.01 5.39
N PHE A 139 -21.31 -15.14 5.68
CA PHE A 139 -21.39 -15.78 6.99
C PHE A 139 -20.77 -14.91 8.08
N VAL A 140 -19.59 -14.35 7.82
CA VAL A 140 -18.89 -13.49 8.79
C VAL A 140 -19.63 -12.18 9.01
N ARG A 141 -20.29 -11.64 7.98
CA ARG A 141 -21.04 -10.37 8.04
C ARG A 141 -22.41 -10.47 7.37
N PRO A 142 -23.40 -11.09 8.03
CA PRO A 142 -24.72 -11.35 7.43
C PRO A 142 -25.50 -10.08 7.09
N TRP A 143 -25.24 -8.98 7.80
CA TRP A 143 -25.88 -7.67 7.56
C TRP A 143 -25.38 -6.94 6.29
N VAL A 144 -24.31 -7.43 5.66
CA VAL A 144 -23.79 -6.84 4.41
C VAL A 144 -24.60 -7.34 3.23
N ASN A 145 -24.99 -6.44 2.31
CA ASN A 145 -25.71 -6.81 1.10
C ASN A 145 -24.86 -7.67 0.15
N ASP A 146 -25.52 -8.40 -0.74
CA ASP A 146 -24.86 -9.44 -1.53
C ASP A 146 -23.81 -8.90 -2.50
N LYS A 147 -24.07 -7.73 -3.11
CA LYS A 147 -23.11 -7.04 -3.98
C LYS A 147 -21.81 -6.73 -3.23
N ARG A 148 -21.90 -6.22 -2.00
CA ARG A 148 -20.73 -5.94 -1.17
C ARG A 148 -20.05 -7.21 -0.69
N ALA A 149 -20.80 -8.23 -0.30
CA ALA A 149 -20.22 -9.50 0.15
C ALA A 149 -19.39 -10.16 -0.97
N LYS A 150 -19.92 -10.18 -2.20
CA LYS A 150 -19.22 -10.71 -3.37
C LYS A 150 -17.95 -9.92 -3.69
N PHE A 151 -18.03 -8.59 -3.67
CA PHE A 151 -16.88 -7.73 -3.92
C PHE A 151 -15.78 -7.92 -2.86
N TRP A 152 -16.14 -7.82 -1.58
CA TRP A 152 -15.16 -7.86 -0.50
C TRP A 152 -14.59 -9.25 -0.25
N GLY A 153 -15.38 -10.31 -0.43
CA GLY A 153 -14.86 -11.69 -0.38
C GLY A 153 -13.79 -11.94 -1.44
N LYS A 154 -13.98 -11.41 -2.66
CA LYS A 154 -12.96 -11.49 -3.71
C LYS A 154 -11.72 -10.66 -3.38
N VAL A 155 -11.91 -9.40 -2.97
CA VAL A 155 -10.81 -8.50 -2.60
C VAL A 155 -9.96 -9.11 -1.49
N PHE A 156 -10.57 -9.74 -0.49
CA PHE A 156 -9.86 -10.44 0.59
C PHE A 156 -8.82 -11.42 0.03
N MET A 157 -9.22 -12.29 -0.90
CA MET A 157 -8.36 -13.29 -1.53
C MET A 157 -7.31 -12.72 -2.49
N GLU A 158 -7.53 -11.53 -3.03
CA GLU A 158 -6.56 -10.84 -3.88
C GLU A 158 -5.41 -10.23 -3.06
N THR A 159 -5.61 -9.99 -1.76
CA THR A 159 -4.55 -9.48 -0.89
C THR A 159 -3.56 -10.57 -0.48
N LYS A 160 -2.26 -10.23 -0.38
CA LYS A 160 -1.23 -11.14 0.13
C LYS A 160 -1.55 -11.66 1.55
N PRO A 161 -1.92 -10.81 2.51
CA PRO A 161 -2.23 -11.27 3.87
C PRO A 161 -3.48 -12.15 3.95
N GLY A 162 -4.53 -11.85 3.18
CA GLY A 162 -5.72 -12.71 3.12
C GLY A 162 -5.38 -14.12 2.63
N ARG A 163 -4.51 -14.23 1.60
CA ARG A 163 -4.00 -15.53 1.13
C ARG A 163 -3.18 -16.26 2.18
N GLU A 164 -2.33 -15.55 2.93
CA GLU A 164 -1.50 -16.16 3.98
C GLU A 164 -2.36 -16.72 5.12
N ILE A 165 -3.41 -16.00 5.54
CA ILE A 165 -4.35 -16.48 6.57
C ILE A 165 -5.09 -17.72 6.07
N VAL A 166 -5.61 -17.70 4.83
CA VAL A 166 -6.30 -18.86 4.25
C VAL A 166 -5.37 -20.06 4.14
N ALA A 167 -4.15 -19.86 3.63
CA ALA A 167 -3.17 -20.94 3.51
C ALA A 167 -2.86 -21.57 4.88
N LYS A 168 -2.71 -20.74 5.92
CA LYS A 168 -2.49 -21.21 7.29
C LYS A 168 -3.65 -22.05 7.81
N GLU A 169 -4.89 -21.58 7.66
CA GLU A 169 -6.07 -22.31 8.14
C GLU A 169 -6.32 -23.60 7.35
N VAL A 170 -6.09 -23.60 6.03
CA VAL A 170 -6.17 -24.81 5.21
C VAL A 170 -5.12 -25.84 5.66
N THR A 171 -3.88 -25.40 5.91
CA THR A 171 -2.81 -26.28 6.40
C THR A 171 -3.18 -26.89 7.75
N GLN A 172 -3.66 -26.06 8.69
CA GLN A 172 -4.10 -26.56 9.99
C GLN A 172 -5.25 -27.57 9.88
N MET A 173 -6.22 -27.36 8.98
CA MET A 173 -7.29 -28.35 8.75
C MET A 173 -6.77 -29.66 8.19
N LEU A 174 -5.81 -29.61 7.26
CA LEU A 174 -5.18 -30.80 6.71
C LEU A 174 -4.44 -31.57 7.82
N ASP A 175 -3.70 -30.87 8.66
CA ASP A 175 -3.02 -31.45 9.84
C ASP A 175 -4.03 -32.10 10.79
N ASP A 176 -5.13 -31.41 11.11
CA ASP A 176 -6.20 -31.94 11.99
C ASP A 176 -6.88 -33.18 11.39
N MET A 177 -6.93 -33.30 10.07
CA MET A 177 -7.43 -34.48 9.34
C MET A 177 -6.38 -35.60 9.19
N GLY A 178 -5.15 -35.39 9.69
CA GLY A 178 -4.05 -36.35 9.60
C GLY A 178 -3.27 -36.31 8.29
N TYR A 179 -3.51 -35.30 7.43
CA TYR A 179 -2.70 -35.04 6.24
C TYR A 179 -1.50 -34.16 6.57
N THR A 180 -0.65 -34.66 7.48
CA THR A 180 0.62 -34.01 7.80
C THR A 180 1.55 -34.02 6.58
N ASP A 181 2.53 -33.13 6.56
CA ASP A 181 3.57 -33.09 5.51
C ASP A 181 4.20 -34.47 5.28
N GLU A 182 4.44 -35.24 6.36
CA GLU A 182 4.99 -36.59 6.28
C GLU A 182 4.05 -37.56 5.57
N ASN A 183 2.77 -37.57 5.94
CA ASN A 183 1.77 -38.44 5.32
C ASN A 183 1.52 -38.08 3.86
N VAL A 184 1.49 -36.79 3.53
CA VAL A 184 1.37 -36.32 2.14
C VAL A 184 2.59 -36.74 1.32
N MET A 185 3.80 -36.65 1.88
CA MET A 185 5.02 -37.11 1.21
C MET A 185 5.03 -38.63 1.00
N ASN A 186 4.58 -39.40 1.98
CA ASN A 186 4.44 -40.86 1.85
C ASN A 186 3.45 -41.22 0.73
N LEU A 187 2.28 -40.57 0.69
CA LEU A 187 1.30 -40.75 -0.39
C LEU A 187 1.87 -40.38 -1.78
N LEU A 188 2.67 -39.32 -1.86
CA LEU A 188 3.35 -38.91 -3.10
C LEU A 188 4.36 -39.96 -3.58
N MET A 189 5.13 -40.54 -2.65
CA MET A 189 6.10 -41.60 -2.93
C MET A 189 5.42 -42.91 -3.35
N GLU A 190 4.33 -43.28 -2.67
CA GLU A 190 3.50 -44.42 -3.07
C GLU A 190 2.90 -44.22 -4.47
N GLY A 191 2.40 -43.00 -4.75
CA GLY A 191 1.91 -42.60 -6.07
C GLY A 191 2.97 -42.74 -7.17
N LEU A 192 4.20 -42.29 -6.89
CA LEU A 192 5.36 -42.46 -7.78
C LEU A 192 5.68 -43.92 -8.03
N GLN A 193 5.68 -44.74 -6.99
CA GLN A 193 5.98 -46.16 -7.09
C GLN A 193 4.90 -46.90 -7.89
N MET A 194 3.62 -46.57 -7.68
CA MET A 194 2.51 -47.09 -8.48
C MET A 194 2.62 -46.68 -9.95
N ALA A 195 2.89 -45.40 -10.23
CA ALA A 195 3.06 -44.90 -11.59
C ALA A 195 4.24 -45.59 -12.30
N ARG A 196 5.36 -45.80 -11.59
CA ARG A 196 6.52 -46.54 -12.10
C ARG A 196 6.17 -48.00 -12.42
N THR A 197 5.42 -48.66 -11.54
CA THR A 197 5.00 -50.06 -11.72
C THR A 197 4.05 -50.21 -12.91
N LYS A 198 3.10 -49.28 -13.06
CA LYS A 198 2.14 -49.24 -14.16
C LYS A 198 2.72 -48.66 -15.46
N LYS A 199 3.98 -48.20 -15.46
CA LYS A 199 4.64 -47.49 -16.57
C LYS A 199 3.82 -46.29 -17.07
N ASP A 200 3.12 -45.61 -16.16
CA ASP A 200 2.34 -44.41 -16.46
C ASP A 200 3.25 -43.18 -16.38
N CYS A 201 3.91 -42.87 -17.51
CA CYS A 201 4.82 -41.75 -17.63
C CYS A 201 4.17 -40.39 -17.31
N GLY A 202 2.86 -40.24 -17.56
CA GLY A 202 2.14 -38.99 -17.34
C GLY A 202 2.00 -38.69 -15.85
N ASN A 203 1.50 -39.65 -15.07
CA ASN A 203 1.37 -39.49 -13.63
C ASN A 203 2.73 -39.48 -12.92
N PHE A 204 3.71 -40.23 -13.43
CA PHE A 204 5.09 -40.16 -12.95
C PHE A 204 5.68 -38.75 -13.09
N ASN A 205 5.58 -38.14 -14.27
CA ASN A 205 6.10 -36.79 -14.52
C ASN A 205 5.41 -35.74 -13.63
N ARG A 206 4.09 -35.82 -13.43
CA ARG A 206 3.36 -34.89 -12.53
C ARG A 206 3.84 -34.99 -11.08
N ALA A 207 4.08 -36.20 -10.59
CA ALA A 207 4.57 -36.40 -9.23
C ALA A 207 6.02 -35.89 -9.07
N VAL A 208 6.87 -36.12 -10.07
CA VAL A 208 8.23 -35.54 -10.12
C VAL A 208 8.20 -34.02 -10.16
N GLU A 209 7.35 -33.40 -11.00
CA GLU A 209 7.16 -31.94 -11.04
C GLU A 209 6.72 -31.39 -9.69
N THR A 210 5.82 -32.09 -8.99
CA THR A 210 5.36 -31.71 -7.65
C THR A 210 6.51 -31.70 -6.65
N LEU A 211 7.39 -32.71 -6.69
CA LEU A 211 8.60 -32.75 -5.85
C LEU A 211 9.59 -31.63 -6.19
N ILE A 212 9.80 -31.34 -7.48
CA ILE A 212 10.64 -30.23 -7.93
C ILE A 212 10.14 -28.89 -7.38
N LYS A 213 8.81 -28.67 -7.42
CA LYS A 213 8.16 -27.48 -6.86
C LYS A 213 8.33 -27.38 -5.35
N LEU A 214 8.13 -28.48 -4.61
CA LEU A 214 8.31 -28.53 -3.16
C LEU A 214 9.75 -28.20 -2.73
N ARG A 215 10.75 -28.61 -3.53
CA ARG A 215 12.17 -28.30 -3.28
C ARG A 215 12.61 -26.93 -3.79
N GLY A 216 11.71 -26.16 -4.38
CA GLY A 216 12.02 -24.84 -4.95
C GLY A 216 12.99 -24.91 -6.14
N LEU A 217 13.09 -26.06 -6.81
CA LEU A 217 13.98 -26.29 -7.94
C LEU A 217 13.35 -25.88 -9.28
N GLU A 218 12.16 -25.26 -9.24
CA GLU A 218 11.47 -24.76 -10.42
C GLU A 218 12.22 -23.56 -11.00
N LYS A 219 12.71 -23.69 -12.24
CA LYS A 219 13.22 -22.54 -13.00
C LYS A 219 12.03 -21.64 -13.34
N LYS A 220 11.88 -20.53 -12.60
CA LYS A 220 10.88 -19.53 -12.93
C LYS A 220 11.18 -18.96 -14.32
N PRO A 221 10.26 -19.04 -15.29
CA PRO A 221 10.42 -18.30 -16.53
C PRO A 221 10.49 -16.80 -16.17
N ILE A 222 11.45 -16.09 -16.75
CA ILE A 222 11.53 -14.63 -16.64
C ILE A 222 10.21 -14.11 -17.21
N SER A 223 9.41 -13.43 -16.38
CA SER A 223 8.09 -12.99 -16.81
C SER A 223 8.22 -12.02 -17.98
N GLU A 224 7.32 -12.09 -18.98
CA GLU A 224 7.29 -11.15 -20.11
C GLU A 224 7.30 -9.69 -19.64
N LYS A 225 6.70 -9.40 -18.48
CA LYS A 225 6.77 -8.07 -17.85
C LYS A 225 8.19 -7.66 -17.47
N HIS A 226 9.00 -8.60 -16.95
CA HIS A 226 10.42 -8.34 -16.67
C HIS A 226 11.20 -8.09 -17.96
N VAL A 227 10.92 -8.85 -19.01
CA VAL A 227 11.54 -8.66 -20.34
C VAL A 227 11.17 -7.29 -20.93
N LEU A 228 9.89 -6.90 -20.84
CA LEU A 228 9.42 -5.58 -21.31
C LEU A 228 10.04 -4.43 -20.50
N THR A 229 10.22 -4.61 -19.19
CA THR A 229 10.85 -3.59 -18.33
C THR A 229 12.34 -3.46 -18.64
N LEU A 230 13.05 -4.59 -18.79
CA LEU A 230 14.45 -4.62 -19.22
C LEU A 230 14.65 -3.96 -20.59
N ASN A 231 13.76 -4.26 -21.55
CA ASN A 231 13.81 -3.65 -22.87
C ASN A 231 13.55 -2.14 -22.82
N ALA A 232 12.60 -1.68 -21.99
CA ALA A 232 12.33 -0.25 -21.82
C ALA A 232 13.50 0.50 -21.18
N ASP A 233 14.19 -0.10 -20.22
CA ASP A 233 15.36 0.48 -19.57
C ASP A 233 16.58 0.48 -20.52
N LEU A 234 16.74 -0.57 -21.34
CA LEU A 234 17.76 -0.62 -22.38
C LEU A 234 17.52 0.46 -23.46
N SER A 235 16.27 0.68 -23.88
CA SER A 235 15.93 1.75 -24.83
C SER A 235 16.24 3.16 -24.28
N LYS A 236 16.04 3.39 -22.98
CA LYS A 236 16.41 4.67 -22.34
C LYS A 236 17.91 4.88 -22.29
N LEU A 237 18.67 3.82 -22.01
CA LEU A 237 20.14 3.85 -22.02
C LEU A 237 20.66 4.22 -23.41
N ILE A 238 20.18 3.55 -24.46
CA ILE A 238 20.54 3.83 -25.85
C ILE A 238 20.17 5.28 -26.23
N ALA A 239 18.99 5.76 -25.84
CA ALA A 239 18.59 7.14 -26.09
C ALA A 239 19.53 8.15 -25.40
N SER A 240 19.95 7.86 -24.17
CA SER A 240 20.87 8.72 -23.43
C SER A 240 22.30 8.71 -24.01
N GLU A 241 22.76 7.60 -24.58
CA GLU A 241 24.06 7.53 -25.26
C GLU A 241 24.03 8.26 -26.62
N ASN A 242 22.95 8.10 -27.40
CA ASN A 242 22.79 8.83 -28.65
C ASN A 242 22.74 10.35 -28.46
N GLN A 243 22.10 10.82 -27.38
CA GLN A 243 22.09 12.24 -27.04
C GLN A 243 23.50 12.75 -26.70
N LYS A 244 24.28 11.99 -25.92
CA LYS A 244 25.67 12.33 -25.62
C LYS A 244 26.55 12.36 -26.88
N LEU A 245 26.34 11.42 -27.81
CA LEU A 245 27.06 11.40 -29.08
C LEU A 245 26.75 12.64 -29.93
N GLN A 246 25.49 13.05 -30.01
CA GLN A 246 25.09 14.29 -30.70
C GLN A 246 25.72 15.54 -30.07
N GLU A 247 25.76 15.61 -28.74
CA GLU A 247 26.40 16.73 -28.02
C GLU A 247 27.92 16.80 -28.30
N VAL A 248 28.59 15.66 -28.44
CA VAL A 248 30.01 15.60 -28.85
C VAL A 248 30.19 16.00 -30.31
N THR A 249 29.29 15.58 -31.22
CA THR A 249 29.40 15.94 -32.65
C THR A 249 29.21 17.44 -32.87
N VAL A 250 28.26 18.07 -32.15
CA VAL A 250 28.05 19.51 -32.18
C VAL A 250 29.25 20.27 -31.59
N ALA A 251 29.89 19.72 -30.56
CA ALA A 251 31.10 20.32 -30.00
C ALA A 251 32.30 20.26 -30.96
N GLU A 252 32.43 19.19 -31.76
CA GLU A 252 33.47 19.07 -32.80
C GLU A 252 33.23 20.04 -33.96
N GLU A 253 32.00 20.22 -34.44
CA GLU A 253 31.66 21.18 -35.51
C GLU A 253 31.88 22.65 -35.11
N VAL A 254 31.74 22.99 -33.82
CA VAL A 254 32.02 24.34 -33.30
C VAL A 254 33.52 24.64 -33.27
N ILE A 255 34.38 23.62 -33.14
CA ILE A 255 35.84 23.80 -33.11
C ILE A 255 36.40 24.02 -34.52
N ASP A 256 35.83 23.38 -35.55
CA ASP A 256 36.24 23.58 -36.95
C ASP A 256 35.75 24.91 -37.55
N GLY A 257 34.77 25.58 -36.92
CA GLY A 257 34.21 26.86 -37.39
C GLY A 257 35.05 28.11 -37.07
N ASP A 258 35.99 28.02 -36.12
CA ASP A 258 36.75 29.17 -35.60
C ASP A 258 38.14 29.37 -36.26
N GLU A 259 38.53 28.56 -37.25
CA GLU A 259 39.81 28.73 -37.98
C GLU A 259 39.75 29.66 -39.21
N VAL A 260 38.60 30.22 -39.59
CA VAL A 260 38.49 31.15 -40.73
C VAL A 260 38.29 32.59 -40.27
N CYS A 261 39.33 33.21 -39.71
CA CYS A 261 39.52 34.67 -39.74
C CYS A 261 40.89 35.03 -39.13
N ASN A 262 41.99 34.86 -39.88
CA ASN A 262 43.21 35.65 -39.64
C ASN A 262 44.16 35.57 -40.84
N GLY A 263 44.59 36.74 -41.34
CA GLY A 263 45.73 36.88 -42.26
C GLY A 263 45.38 37.58 -43.58
N SER A 264 45.05 38.87 -43.62
CA SER A 264 46.02 40.00 -43.75
C SER A 264 46.36 40.32 -45.24
N PRO A 265 47.07 41.42 -45.56
CA PRO A 265 46.46 42.71 -45.89
C PRO A 265 47.09 43.37 -47.14
N GLU A 266 46.74 44.65 -47.38
CA GLU A 266 47.54 45.64 -48.15
C GLU A 266 47.66 45.40 -49.68
N SER A 267 47.77 46.39 -50.57
CA SER A 267 48.16 47.80 -50.49
C SER A 267 47.82 48.51 -51.82
N THR A 268 47.68 49.84 -51.75
CA THR A 268 47.85 50.88 -52.79
C THR A 268 46.88 50.97 -53.95
#